data_AF-A0A8T3VK62-F1
#
_entry.id   AF-A0A8T3VK62-F1
#
_cell.length_a   1.000
_cell.length_b   1.000
_cell.length_c   1.000
_cell.angle_alpha   90.00
_cell.angle_beta   90.00
_cell.angle_gamma   90.00
#
_symmetry.space_group_name_H-M   'P 1'
#
loop_
_entity.id
_entity.type
_entity.pdbx_description
1 polymer ?
#
loop_
_entity_poly.entity_id
_entity_poly.type
_entity_poly.pdbx_seq_one_letter_code
_entity_poly.pdbx_strand_id
1 'polypeptide(L)'
;MPIAELFTDEENIPIVQEFIRQNIKQKDRTAIVTDLKIGYEEIMKELGFKRHQLCIFHLKLNINKLIKTEIRKLKAEYTRKLTKIYENESSEFIEKEVETLLKKDKKEIGYYQQLFYYLFKERTYYKALSYIKLLKMNIDTFPEFFKEYLLKNFFPRYKKFLYYLEFPYNQRLDNTNNQTENYIGGTMPKAYKRKYRTKKGIINQICHKGNGWIENQKNQQT
;
A
#
# COMPACT_ATOMS: atom_id res chain seq x y z
N MET A 1 4.73 -7.79 18.49
CA MET A 1 6.15 -8.23 18.38
C MET A 1 6.25 -9.17 17.19
N PRO A 2 7.27 -9.05 16.32
CA PRO A 2 7.45 -10.03 15.23
C PRO A 2 7.66 -11.42 15.83
N ILE A 3 7.07 -12.44 15.19
CA ILE A 3 7.26 -13.84 15.58
C ILE A 3 8.56 -14.43 15.04
N ALA A 4 9.08 -13.87 13.96
CA ALA A 4 10.33 -14.22 13.32
C ALA A 4 10.81 -13.06 12.43
N GLU A 5 12.12 -12.96 12.22
CA GLU A 5 12.75 -12.00 11.30
C GLU A 5 13.88 -12.69 10.52
N LEU A 6 14.08 -12.30 9.27
CA LEU A 6 15.17 -12.79 8.43
C LEU A 6 15.97 -11.63 7.85
N PHE A 7 17.30 -11.70 8.02
CA PHE A 7 18.26 -10.83 7.35
C PHE A 7 19.01 -11.65 6.31
N THR A 8 18.90 -11.24 5.06
CA THR A 8 19.53 -11.88 3.91
C THR A 8 20.10 -10.82 2.98
N ASP A 9 21.20 -11.15 2.30
CA ASP A 9 21.77 -10.28 1.27
C ASP A 9 20.96 -10.35 -0.04
N GLU A 10 20.22 -11.44 -0.23
CA GLU A 10 19.38 -11.69 -1.40
C GLU A 10 17.93 -11.97 -0.97
N GLU A 11 16.99 -11.21 -1.52
CA GLU A 11 15.57 -11.41 -1.30
C GLU A 11 14.95 -12.13 -2.51
N ASN A 12 15.13 -13.45 -2.58
CA ASN A 12 14.54 -14.28 -3.62
C ASN A 12 13.37 -15.13 -3.09
N ILE A 13 12.52 -15.60 -4.01
CA ILE A 13 11.29 -16.35 -3.70
C ILE A 13 11.56 -17.62 -2.85
N PRO A 14 12.55 -18.47 -3.19
CA PRO A 14 12.87 -19.65 -2.38
C PRO A 14 13.22 -19.33 -0.93
N ILE A 15 14.01 -18.28 -0.68
CA ILE A 15 14.39 -17.86 0.67
C ILE A 15 13.16 -17.46 1.48
N VAL A 16 12.25 -16.67 0.90
CA VAL A 16 11.00 -16.26 1.57
C VAL A 16 10.10 -17.47 1.86
N GLN A 17 9.98 -18.39 0.90
CA GLN A 17 9.17 -19.59 1.06
C GLN A 17 9.69 -20.48 2.20
N GLU A 18 11.00 -20.72 2.24
CA GLU A 18 11.63 -21.54 3.28
C GLU A 18 11.53 -20.86 4.65
N PHE A 19 11.73 -19.56 4.72
CA PHE A 19 11.57 -18.79 5.96
C PHE A 19 10.17 -18.95 6.55
N ILE A 20 9.12 -18.80 5.73
CA ILE A 20 7.74 -18.96 6.21
C ILE A 20 7.48 -20.43 6.59
N ARG A 21 8.03 -21.37 5.83
CA ARG A 21 7.86 -22.81 6.09
C ARG A 21 8.41 -23.21 7.46
N GLN A 22 9.59 -22.71 7.81
CA GLN A 22 10.26 -22.99 9.09
C GLN A 22 9.56 -22.35 10.29
N ASN A 23 8.97 -21.17 10.10
CA ASN A 23 8.43 -20.37 11.21
C ASN A 23 6.91 -20.51 11.40
N ILE A 24 6.16 -20.94 10.37
CA ILE A 24 4.71 -21.13 10.46
C ILE A 24 4.36 -22.56 10.07
N LYS A 25 3.95 -23.36 11.06
CA LYS A 25 3.54 -24.75 10.85
C LYS A 25 2.32 -24.81 9.95
N GLN A 26 2.22 -25.84 9.11
CA GLN A 26 1.14 -25.99 8.13
C GLN A 26 -0.27 -25.90 8.75
N LYS A 27 -0.47 -26.51 9.93
CA LYS A 27 -1.75 -26.46 10.66
C LYS A 27 -2.20 -25.03 11.04
N ASP A 28 -1.25 -24.10 11.16
CA ASP A 28 -1.50 -22.72 11.60
C ASP A 28 -1.70 -21.77 10.40
N ARG A 29 -1.50 -22.23 9.16
CA ARG A 29 -1.59 -21.43 7.91
C ARG A 29 -3.04 -21.17 7.49
N THR A 30 -3.73 -20.33 8.25
CA THR A 30 -5.15 -20.01 8.03
C THR A 30 -5.33 -18.81 7.10
N ALA A 31 -4.76 -17.66 7.44
CA ALA A 31 -4.75 -16.48 6.59
C ALA A 31 -3.48 -15.67 6.80
N ILE A 32 -3.06 -14.94 5.76
CA ILE A 32 -1.90 -14.06 5.83
C ILE A 32 -2.15 -12.79 5.03
N VAL A 33 -1.59 -11.68 5.51
CA VAL A 33 -1.61 -10.37 4.84
C VAL A 33 -0.20 -10.08 4.37
N THR A 34 -0.03 -9.77 3.08
CA THR A 34 1.26 -9.31 2.55
C THR A 34 1.10 -7.96 1.86
N ASP A 35 2.23 -7.36 1.50
CA ASP A 35 2.25 -6.25 0.55
C ASP A 35 1.86 -6.72 -0.87
N LEU A 36 2.06 -5.84 -1.84
CA LEU A 36 1.74 -6.08 -3.26
C LEU A 36 2.92 -6.65 -4.06
N LYS A 37 3.89 -7.28 -3.40
CA LYS A 37 5.08 -7.82 -4.07
C LYS A 37 4.71 -9.01 -4.97
N ILE A 38 5.30 -9.00 -6.17
CA ILE A 38 5.13 -10.08 -7.16
C ILE A 38 5.76 -11.37 -6.62
N GLY A 39 5.13 -12.52 -6.86
CA GLY A 39 5.62 -13.82 -6.40
C GLY A 39 5.06 -14.26 -5.05
N TYR A 40 4.64 -13.33 -4.19
CA TYR A 40 4.13 -13.69 -2.86
C TYR A 40 2.81 -14.43 -2.93
N GLU A 41 1.98 -14.13 -3.93
CA GLU A 41 0.73 -14.84 -4.16
C GLU A 41 0.95 -16.33 -4.40
N GLU A 42 1.89 -16.67 -5.29
CA GLU A 42 2.28 -18.02 -5.63
C GLU A 42 2.84 -18.75 -4.40
N ILE A 43 3.74 -18.09 -3.66
CA ILE A 43 4.32 -18.62 -2.42
C ILE A 43 3.22 -18.96 -1.39
N MET A 44 2.31 -18.04 -1.10
CA MET A 44 1.28 -18.28 -0.07
C MET A 44 0.32 -19.39 -0.47
N LYS A 45 0.04 -19.53 -1.78
CA LYS A 45 -0.75 -20.63 -2.32
C LYS A 45 -0.04 -21.96 -2.14
N GLU A 46 1.24 -22.05 -2.52
CA GLU A 46 2.05 -23.27 -2.38
C GLU A 46 2.24 -23.68 -0.91
N LEU A 47 2.39 -22.71 -0.02
CA LEU A 47 2.49 -22.97 1.42
C LEU A 47 1.17 -23.41 2.06
N GLY A 48 0.05 -23.37 1.32
CA GLY A 48 -1.24 -23.87 1.78
C GLY A 48 -2.02 -22.91 2.67
N PHE A 49 -1.78 -21.59 2.58
CA PHE A 49 -2.63 -20.62 3.27
C PHE A 49 -4.05 -20.64 2.69
N LYS A 50 -5.06 -20.78 3.55
CA LYS A 50 -6.48 -20.80 3.08
C LYS A 50 -6.91 -19.47 2.47
N ARG A 51 -6.35 -18.35 2.95
CA ARG A 51 -6.54 -17.01 2.38
C ARG A 51 -5.24 -16.22 2.36
N HIS A 52 -5.02 -15.54 1.24
CA HIS A 52 -3.95 -14.56 1.07
C HIS A 52 -4.57 -13.19 0.80
N GLN A 53 -4.45 -12.30 1.78
CA GLN A 53 -4.91 -10.94 1.70
C GLN A 53 -3.79 -10.00 1.25
N LEU A 54 -4.14 -9.05 0.40
CA LEU A 54 -3.26 -7.97 -0.02
C LEU A 54 -3.51 -6.73 0.85
N CYS A 55 -2.42 -6.09 1.26
CA CYS A 55 -2.47 -4.94 2.14
C CYS A 55 -3.13 -3.72 1.48
N ILE A 56 -4.19 -3.20 2.11
CA ILE A 56 -4.92 -2.02 1.63
C ILE A 56 -4.04 -0.76 1.71
N PHE A 57 -3.16 -0.66 2.70
CA PHE A 57 -2.26 0.49 2.83
C PHE A 57 -1.34 0.61 1.62
N HIS A 58 -0.73 -0.50 1.18
CA HIS A 58 0.12 -0.52 -0.02
C HIS A 58 -0.65 -0.21 -1.31
N LEU A 59 -1.91 -0.66 -1.40
CA LEU A 59 -2.79 -0.27 -2.51
C LEU A 59 -3.02 1.25 -2.54
N LYS A 60 -3.35 1.86 -1.39
CA LYS A 60 -3.51 3.31 -1.26
C LYS A 60 -2.23 4.07 -1.61
N LEU A 61 -1.07 3.57 -1.20
CA LEU A 61 0.22 4.15 -1.58
C LEU A 61 0.45 4.14 -3.10
N ASN A 62 0.13 3.02 -3.78
CA ASN A 62 0.28 2.93 -5.22
C ASN A 62 -0.67 3.87 -5.96
N ILE A 63 -1.93 3.98 -5.51
CA ILE A 63 -2.90 4.94 -6.07
C ILE A 63 -2.44 6.38 -5.85
N ASN A 64 -1.92 6.71 -4.66
CA ASN A 64 -1.38 8.04 -4.39
C ASN A 64 -0.19 8.38 -5.29
N LYS A 65 0.69 7.40 -5.58
CA LYS A 65 1.79 7.59 -6.54
C LYS A 65 1.27 7.82 -7.95
N LEU A 66 0.30 7.03 -8.40
CA LEU A 66 -0.36 7.19 -9.70
C LEU A 66 -0.95 8.60 -9.85
N ILE A 67 -1.75 9.05 -8.88
CA ILE A 67 -2.36 10.39 -8.88
C ILE A 67 -1.29 11.49 -8.93
N LYS A 68 -0.21 11.37 -8.16
CA LYS A 68 0.91 12.33 -8.20
C LYS A 68 1.56 12.40 -9.57
N THR A 69 1.74 11.26 -10.23
CA THR A 69 2.28 11.21 -11.60
C THR A 69 1.34 11.91 -12.57
N GLU A 70 0.04 11.69 -12.45
CA GLU A 70 -0.95 12.31 -13.34
C GLU A 70 -1.02 13.83 -13.17
N ILE A 71 -1.07 14.31 -11.92
CA ILE A 71 -1.04 15.76 -11.63
C ILE A 71 0.21 16.42 -12.23
N ARG A 72 1.37 15.74 -12.22
CA ARG A 72 2.60 16.27 -12.84
C ARG A 72 2.47 16.37 -14.36
N LYS A 73 1.85 15.39 -15.02
CA LYS A 73 1.59 15.43 -16.47
C LYS A 73 0.65 16.58 -16.83
N LEU A 74 -0.46 16.72 -16.09
CA LEU A 74 -1.41 17.81 -16.27
C LEU A 74 -0.73 19.17 -16.08
N LYS A 75 0.10 19.34 -15.02
CA LYS A 75 0.88 20.57 -14.81
C LYS A 75 1.72 20.88 -16.05
N ALA A 76 2.48 19.92 -16.54
CA ALA A 76 3.35 20.09 -17.70
C ALA A 76 2.58 20.36 -19.00
N GLU A 77 1.39 19.77 -19.18
CA GLU A 77 0.51 20.05 -20.31
C GLU A 77 -0.06 21.46 -20.27
N TYR A 78 -0.63 21.88 -19.14
CA TYR A 78 -1.17 23.21 -18.97
C TYR A 78 -0.11 24.28 -19.10
N THR A 79 1.07 24.10 -18.50
CA THR A 79 2.19 25.05 -18.69
C THR A 79 2.51 25.20 -20.17
N ARG A 80 2.70 24.09 -20.92
CA ARG A 80 2.99 24.16 -22.36
C ARG A 80 1.88 24.85 -23.15
N LYS A 81 0.61 24.58 -22.83
CA LYS A 81 -0.53 25.18 -23.52
C LYS A 81 -0.62 26.68 -23.24
N LEU A 82 -0.51 27.08 -21.98
CA LEU A 82 -0.66 28.47 -21.56
C LEU A 82 0.53 29.33 -21.99
N THR A 83 1.76 28.83 -21.96
CA THR A 83 2.93 29.54 -22.50
C THR A 83 2.77 29.89 -23.98
N LYS A 84 2.10 29.04 -24.78
CA LYS A 84 1.80 29.33 -26.19
C LYS A 84 0.64 30.30 -26.40
N ILE A 85 -0.31 30.36 -25.46
CA ILE A 85 -1.47 31.26 -25.56
C ILE A 85 -1.07 32.67 -25.08
N TYR A 86 -0.26 32.74 -24.04
CA TYR A 86 0.16 33.96 -23.37
C TYR A 86 1.67 34.18 -23.54
N GLU A 87 2.11 34.27 -24.79
CA GLU A 87 3.55 34.31 -25.14
C GLU A 87 4.31 35.51 -24.54
N ASN A 88 3.60 36.61 -24.27
CA ASN A 88 4.18 37.86 -23.74
C ASN A 88 4.01 38.01 -22.21
N GLU A 89 3.36 37.06 -21.55
CA GLU A 89 3.12 37.13 -20.11
C GLU A 89 4.30 36.58 -19.31
N SER A 90 4.38 36.98 -18.04
CA SER A 90 5.42 36.50 -17.14
C SER A 90 5.24 35.02 -16.79
N SER A 91 6.34 34.33 -16.47
CA SER A 91 6.29 32.95 -15.97
C SER A 91 5.46 32.80 -14.70
N GLU A 92 5.43 33.84 -13.85
CA GLU A 92 4.63 33.88 -12.63
C GLU A 92 3.13 33.93 -12.93
N PHE A 93 2.70 34.72 -13.93
CA PHE A 93 1.32 34.73 -14.41
C PHE A 93 0.90 33.34 -14.90
N ILE A 94 1.74 32.70 -15.73
CA ILE A 94 1.47 31.36 -16.24
C ILE A 94 1.35 30.34 -15.11
N GLU A 95 2.23 30.37 -14.12
CA GLU A 95 2.17 29.44 -12.99
C GLU A 95 0.87 29.59 -12.17
N LYS A 96 0.39 30.83 -11.97
CA LYS A 96 -0.86 31.10 -11.27
C LYS A 96 -2.08 30.56 -12.01
N GLU A 97 -2.11 30.71 -13.33
CA GLU A 97 -3.19 30.17 -14.18
C GLU A 97 -3.16 28.63 -14.19
N VAL A 98 -1.97 28.02 -14.29
CA VAL A 98 -1.79 26.57 -14.22
C VAL A 98 -2.30 26.02 -12.88
N GLU A 99 -1.97 26.65 -11.75
CA GLU A 99 -2.44 26.18 -10.44
C GLU A 99 -3.96 26.31 -10.28
N THR A 100 -4.56 27.34 -10.88
CA THR A 100 -6.02 27.53 -10.91
C THR A 100 -6.73 26.40 -11.67
N LEU A 101 -6.20 25.98 -12.83
CA LEU A 101 -6.71 24.84 -13.57
C LEU A 101 -6.51 23.53 -12.80
N LEU A 102 -5.29 23.29 -12.30
CA LEU A 102 -4.96 22.09 -11.53
C LEU A 102 -5.82 21.92 -10.28
N LYS A 103 -6.27 23.02 -9.66
CA LYS A 103 -7.16 22.95 -8.49
C LYS A 103 -8.48 22.24 -8.81
N LYS A 104 -9.02 22.41 -10.02
CA LYS A 104 -10.24 21.73 -10.46
C LYS A 104 -9.99 20.23 -10.63
N ASP A 105 -8.93 19.85 -11.34
CA ASP A 105 -8.57 18.45 -11.57
C ASP A 105 -8.23 17.73 -10.26
N LYS A 106 -7.45 18.36 -9.38
CA LYS A 106 -7.13 17.82 -8.05
C LYS A 106 -8.39 17.54 -7.24
N LYS A 107 -9.40 18.41 -7.32
CA LYS A 107 -10.68 18.24 -6.63
C LYS A 107 -11.47 17.06 -7.19
N GLU A 108 -11.56 16.95 -8.52
CA GLU A 108 -12.24 15.86 -9.19
C GLU A 108 -11.55 14.50 -8.93
N ILE A 109 -10.24 14.42 -9.12
CA ILE A 109 -9.46 13.22 -8.81
C ILE A 109 -9.62 12.82 -7.35
N GLY A 110 -9.60 13.80 -6.43
CA GLY A 110 -9.81 13.58 -5.01
C GLY A 110 -11.20 12.99 -4.71
N TYR A 111 -12.24 13.42 -5.42
CA TYR A 111 -13.59 12.86 -5.29
C TYR A 111 -13.62 11.37 -5.68
N TYR A 112 -13.13 11.01 -6.87
CA TYR A 112 -13.11 9.61 -7.32
C TYR A 112 -12.22 8.73 -6.44
N GLN A 113 -11.11 9.26 -5.96
CA GLN A 113 -10.25 8.57 -5.00
C GLN A 113 -11.03 8.23 -3.71
N GLN A 114 -11.78 9.19 -3.16
CA GLN A 114 -12.54 8.96 -1.93
C GLN A 114 -13.72 8.03 -2.15
N LEU A 115 -14.38 8.13 -3.31
CA LEU A 115 -15.41 7.19 -3.73
C LEU A 115 -14.83 5.76 -3.71
N PHE A 116 -13.70 5.53 -4.38
CA PHE A 116 -13.03 4.23 -4.33
C PHE A 116 -12.67 3.79 -2.90
N TYR A 117 -12.12 4.69 -2.07
CA TYR A 117 -11.74 4.36 -0.69
C TYR A 117 -12.91 4.05 0.23
N TYR A 118 -14.13 4.46 -0.13
CA TYR A 118 -15.33 4.13 0.63
C TYR A 118 -15.56 2.61 0.72
N LEU A 119 -15.12 1.84 -0.30
CA LEU A 119 -15.14 0.38 -0.28
C LEU A 119 -14.57 -0.21 1.02
N PHE A 120 -13.45 0.33 1.50
CA PHE A 120 -12.75 -0.20 2.66
C PHE A 120 -13.34 0.27 4.00
N LYS A 121 -14.41 1.07 3.96
CA LYS A 121 -15.23 1.45 5.12
C LYS A 121 -16.44 0.52 5.29
N GLU A 122 -16.68 -0.39 4.35
CA GLU A 122 -17.78 -1.33 4.43
C GLU A 122 -17.63 -2.29 5.61
N ARG A 123 -18.75 -2.56 6.29
CA ARG A 123 -18.78 -3.35 7.53
C ARG A 123 -18.83 -4.86 7.30
N THR A 124 -19.22 -5.28 6.10
CA THR A 124 -19.46 -6.70 5.81
C THR A 124 -18.96 -7.04 4.42
N TYR A 125 -18.55 -8.29 4.23
CA TYR A 125 -18.08 -8.78 2.94
C TYR A 125 -19.15 -8.62 1.85
N TYR A 126 -20.41 -8.92 2.17
CA TYR A 126 -21.53 -8.77 1.23
C TYR A 126 -21.69 -7.31 0.75
N LYS A 127 -21.70 -6.34 1.67
CA LYS A 127 -21.80 -4.92 1.28
C LYS A 127 -20.60 -4.47 0.45
N ALA A 128 -19.39 -4.91 0.79
CA ALA A 128 -18.20 -4.63 -0.01
C ALA A 128 -18.30 -5.22 -1.44
N LEU A 129 -18.83 -6.43 -1.60
CA LEU A 129 -19.07 -7.03 -2.92
C LEU A 129 -20.11 -6.25 -3.72
N SER A 130 -21.20 -5.82 -3.09
CA SER A 130 -22.22 -4.97 -3.73
C SER A 130 -21.62 -3.62 -4.14
N TYR A 131 -20.79 -3.01 -3.30
CA TYR A 131 -20.09 -1.78 -3.63
C TYR A 131 -19.15 -1.95 -4.83
N ILE A 132 -18.45 -3.08 -4.93
CA ILE A 132 -17.61 -3.38 -6.11
C ILE A 132 -18.45 -3.51 -7.38
N LYS A 133 -19.64 -4.10 -7.32
CA LYS A 133 -20.55 -4.14 -8.47
C LYS A 133 -20.92 -2.72 -8.91
N LEU A 134 -21.25 -1.84 -7.95
CA LEU A 134 -21.53 -0.43 -8.23
C LEU A 134 -20.33 0.29 -8.86
N LEU A 135 -19.12 0.09 -8.32
CA LEU A 135 -17.90 0.66 -8.89
C LEU A 135 -17.65 0.19 -10.33
N LYS A 136 -17.89 -1.10 -10.62
CA LYS A 136 -17.76 -1.65 -11.98
C LYS A 136 -18.79 -1.08 -12.94
N MET A 137 -20.04 -0.93 -12.51
CA MET A 137 -21.11 -0.36 -13.34
C MET A 137 -20.86 1.11 -13.69
N ASN A 138 -20.19 1.85 -12.80
CA ASN A 138 -19.90 3.26 -12.98
C ASN A 138 -18.44 3.51 -13.38
N ILE A 139 -17.70 2.49 -13.84
CA ILE A 139 -16.25 2.64 -14.06
C ILE A 139 -15.94 3.63 -15.18
N ASP A 140 -16.84 3.78 -16.16
CA ASP A 140 -16.68 4.70 -17.28
C ASP A 140 -16.82 6.18 -16.90
N THR A 141 -17.29 6.48 -15.68
CA THR A 141 -17.30 7.86 -15.18
C THR A 141 -15.97 8.26 -14.54
N PHE A 142 -15.09 7.31 -14.24
CA PHE A 142 -13.82 7.59 -13.60
C PHE A 142 -12.83 8.22 -14.59
N PRO A 143 -11.92 9.10 -14.14
CA PRO A 143 -10.83 9.59 -14.96
C PRO A 143 -10.03 8.44 -15.57
N GLU A 144 -9.67 8.55 -16.86
CA GLU A 144 -9.14 7.42 -17.65
C GLU A 144 -7.95 6.74 -16.98
N PHE A 145 -6.96 7.53 -16.50
CA PHE A 145 -5.78 7.00 -15.82
C PHE A 145 -6.14 6.15 -14.58
N PHE A 146 -7.23 6.50 -13.88
CA PHE A 146 -7.66 5.81 -12.68
C PHE A 146 -8.52 4.59 -13.03
N LYS A 147 -9.39 4.70 -14.04
CA LYS A 147 -10.13 3.60 -14.65
C LYS A 147 -9.20 2.48 -15.12
N GLU A 148 -8.19 2.82 -15.93
CA GLU A 148 -7.19 1.86 -16.42
C GLU A 148 -6.50 1.13 -15.26
N TYR A 149 -6.11 1.87 -14.22
CA TYR A 149 -5.46 1.28 -13.06
C TYR A 149 -6.39 0.30 -12.34
N LEU A 150 -7.66 0.67 -12.10
CA LEU A 150 -8.62 -0.18 -11.41
C LEU A 150 -8.94 -1.46 -12.21
N LEU A 151 -9.16 -1.33 -13.53
CA LEU A 151 -9.42 -2.46 -14.43
C LEU A 151 -8.25 -3.44 -14.47
N LYS A 152 -7.02 -2.94 -14.60
CA LYS A 152 -5.83 -3.78 -14.74
C LYS A 152 -5.31 -4.35 -13.42
N ASN A 153 -5.31 -3.55 -12.35
CA ASN A 153 -4.56 -3.87 -11.13
C ASN A 153 -5.45 -4.23 -9.94
N PHE A 154 -6.68 -3.72 -9.86
CA PHE A 154 -7.54 -3.89 -8.69
C PHE A 154 -8.62 -4.94 -8.93
N PHE A 155 -9.49 -4.75 -9.91
CA PHE A 155 -10.65 -5.63 -10.15
C PHE A 155 -10.33 -7.10 -10.46
N PRO A 156 -9.18 -7.48 -11.04
CA PRO A 156 -8.87 -8.90 -11.23
C PRO A 156 -8.69 -9.66 -9.91
N ARG A 157 -8.33 -8.95 -8.83
CA ARG A 157 -7.94 -9.54 -7.54
C ARG A 157 -8.60 -8.87 -6.33
N TYR A 158 -9.70 -8.14 -6.53
CA TYR A 158 -10.30 -7.30 -5.50
C TYR A 158 -10.65 -8.08 -4.21
N LYS A 159 -11.05 -9.35 -4.33
CA LYS A 159 -11.43 -10.20 -3.19
C LYS A 159 -10.29 -10.29 -2.17
N LYS A 160 -9.04 -10.28 -2.65
CA LYS A 160 -7.86 -10.33 -1.80
C LYS A 160 -7.69 -9.10 -0.92
N PHE A 161 -8.33 -7.97 -1.24
CA PHE A 161 -8.33 -6.80 -0.37
C PHE A 161 -9.47 -6.81 0.66
N LEU A 162 -10.34 -7.84 0.62
CA LEU A 162 -11.59 -7.88 1.38
C LEU A 162 -11.71 -9.12 2.29
N TYR A 163 -10.73 -10.03 2.31
CA TYR A 163 -10.82 -11.25 3.13
C TYR A 163 -10.93 -10.95 4.62
N TYR A 164 -10.46 -9.80 5.10
CA TYR A 164 -10.67 -9.34 6.48
C TYR A 164 -12.14 -9.12 6.84
N LEU A 165 -13.05 -9.05 5.86
CA LEU A 165 -14.49 -8.95 6.10
C LEU A 165 -15.20 -10.31 6.02
N GLU A 166 -14.53 -11.32 5.47
CA GLU A 166 -15.07 -12.67 5.25
C GLU A 166 -15.07 -13.45 6.58
N PHE A 167 -16.13 -14.21 6.86
CA PHE A 167 -16.11 -15.17 7.97
C PHE A 167 -15.21 -16.37 7.61
N PRO A 168 -14.37 -16.89 8.52
CA PRO A 168 -14.22 -16.56 9.94
C PRO A 168 -13.13 -15.51 10.25
N TYR A 169 -12.62 -14.80 9.25
CA TYR A 169 -11.49 -13.87 9.37
C TYR A 169 -11.88 -12.48 9.89
N ASN A 170 -13.17 -12.13 9.82
CA ASN A 170 -13.67 -10.86 10.33
C ASN A 170 -13.22 -10.61 11.78
N GLN A 171 -12.67 -9.41 12.03
CA GLN A 171 -12.07 -8.98 13.30
C GLN A 171 -10.81 -9.75 13.75
N ARG A 172 -10.34 -10.74 12.97
CA ARG A 172 -9.17 -11.57 13.29
C ARG A 172 -8.01 -11.39 12.32
N LEU A 173 -8.30 -10.90 11.11
CA LEU A 173 -7.30 -10.61 10.08
C LEU A 173 -7.19 -9.10 9.90
N ASP A 174 -5.99 -8.55 10.09
CA ASP A 174 -5.75 -7.14 9.87
C ASP A 174 -5.91 -6.77 8.40
N ASN A 175 -6.48 -5.61 8.12
CA ASN A 175 -6.66 -5.11 6.76
C ASN A 175 -5.41 -4.38 6.20
N THR A 176 -4.42 -4.16 7.06
CA THR A 176 -3.13 -3.50 6.74
C THR A 176 -1.98 -4.17 7.48
N ASN A 177 -0.76 -3.98 7.01
CA ASN A 177 0.47 -4.38 7.71
C ASN A 177 1.10 -3.22 8.51
N ASN A 178 0.30 -2.20 8.88
CA ASN A 178 0.78 -0.99 9.55
C ASN A 178 1.54 -1.28 10.85
N GLN A 179 1.14 -2.32 11.60
CA GLN A 179 1.85 -2.72 12.82
C GLN A 179 3.30 -3.13 12.51
N THR A 180 3.50 -3.92 11.45
CA THR A 180 4.83 -4.32 10.98
C THR A 180 5.62 -3.13 10.47
N GLU A 181 5.00 -2.22 9.72
CA GLU A 181 5.66 -1.00 9.23
C GLU A 181 6.11 -0.09 10.36
N ASN A 182 5.25 0.11 11.38
CA ASN A 182 5.57 0.93 12.55
C ASN A 182 6.74 0.32 13.35
N TYR A 183 6.72 -1.00 13.54
CA TYR A 183 7.84 -1.72 14.17
C TYR A 183 9.14 -1.50 13.39
N ILE A 184 9.15 -1.81 12.09
CA ILE A 184 10.35 -1.66 11.24
C ILE A 184 10.81 -0.19 11.18
N GLY A 185 9.89 0.77 11.15
CA GLY A 185 10.19 2.19 11.14
C GLY A 185 10.88 2.65 12.43
N GLY A 186 10.44 2.15 13.59
CA GLY A 186 11.03 2.45 14.89
C GLY A 186 12.36 1.73 15.14
N THR A 187 12.43 0.43 14.82
CA THR A 187 13.62 -0.39 15.10
C THR A 187 14.70 -0.23 14.03
N MET A 188 14.34 0.10 12.80
CA MET A 188 15.28 0.22 11.68
C MET A 188 15.00 1.43 10.77
N PRO A 189 15.17 2.67 11.28
CA PRO A 189 14.89 3.87 10.50
C PRO A 189 15.83 4.00 9.30
N LYS A 190 15.30 4.42 8.14
CA LYS A 190 16.03 4.50 6.86
C LYS A 190 17.36 5.27 6.94
N ALA A 191 17.41 6.33 7.74
CA ALA A 191 18.61 7.16 7.93
C ALA A 191 19.81 6.40 8.52
N TYR A 192 19.56 5.31 9.26
CA TYR A 192 20.61 4.50 9.88
C TYR A 192 21.06 3.32 9.02
N LYS A 193 20.26 2.88 8.03
CA LYS A 193 20.59 1.73 7.17
C LYS A 193 21.91 1.89 6.41
N ARG A 194 22.34 3.13 6.13
CA ARG A 194 23.61 3.45 5.43
C ARG A 194 24.82 3.59 6.36
N LYS A 195 24.65 3.55 7.69
CA LYS A 195 25.72 3.82 8.66
C LYS A 195 26.48 2.57 9.11
N TYR A 196 25.87 1.38 8.98
CA TYR A 196 26.45 0.16 9.52
C TYR A 196 27.36 -0.52 8.48
N ARG A 197 28.60 -0.78 8.89
CA ARG A 197 29.66 -1.31 8.02
C ARG A 197 29.74 -2.84 8.01
N THR A 198 29.13 -3.53 8.98
CA THR A 198 29.21 -5.00 9.13
C THR A 198 27.84 -5.61 9.48
N LYS A 199 27.59 -6.84 9.02
CA LYS A 199 26.35 -7.60 9.31
C LYS A 199 26.09 -7.75 10.82
N LYS A 200 27.13 -8.07 11.59
CA LYS A 200 27.04 -8.21 13.06
C LYS A 200 26.65 -6.90 13.74
N GLY A 201 27.17 -5.77 13.27
CA GLY A 201 26.80 -4.44 13.78
C GLY A 201 25.34 -4.08 13.50
N ILE A 202 24.82 -4.45 12.33
CA ILE A 202 23.40 -4.27 11.97
C ILE A 202 22.51 -5.09 12.91
N ILE A 203 22.79 -6.37 13.07
CA ILE A 203 21.98 -7.29 13.90
C ILE A 203 21.94 -6.80 15.35
N ASN A 204 23.11 -6.50 15.95
CA ASN A 204 23.18 -6.04 17.34
C ASN A 204 22.37 -4.75 17.57
N GLN A 205 22.43 -3.81 16.63
CA GLN A 205 21.67 -2.57 16.74
C GLN A 205 20.17 -2.80 16.65
N ILE A 206 19.71 -3.65 15.73
CA ILE A 206 18.30 -3.95 15.56
C ILE A 206 17.76 -4.65 16.81
N CYS A 207 18.49 -5.63 17.36
CA CYS A 207 18.13 -6.28 18.62
C CYS A 207 18.01 -5.26 19.76
N HIS A 208 19.00 -4.35 19.90
CA HIS A 208 18.98 -3.32 20.93
C HIS A 208 17.78 -2.37 20.78
N LYS A 209 17.46 -1.95 19.55
CA LYS A 209 16.30 -1.07 19.29
C LYS A 209 14.97 -1.80 19.44
N GLY A 210 14.91 -3.08 19.09
CA GLY A 210 13.76 -3.95 19.33
C GLY A 210 13.45 -4.05 20.82
N ASN A 211 14.46 -4.30 21.64
CA ASN A 211 14.31 -4.36 23.11
C ASN A 211 13.82 -3.02 23.68
N GLY A 212 14.45 -1.90 23.29
CA GLY A 212 14.02 -0.57 23.74
C GLY A 212 12.60 -0.19 23.28
N TRP A 213 12.18 -0.60 22.09
CA TRP A 213 10.79 -0.40 21.63
C TRP A 213 9.79 -1.17 22.49
N ILE A 214 10.11 -2.42 22.86
CA ILE A 214 9.28 -3.26 23.72
C ILE A 214 9.12 -2.63 25.12
N GLU A 215 10.21 -2.13 25.71
CA GLU A 215 10.18 -1.45 27.01
C GLU A 215 9.32 -0.18 26.97
N ASN A 216 9.48 0.63 25.93
CA ASN A 216 8.70 1.87 25.77
C ASN A 216 7.20 1.61 25.59
N GLN A 217 6.80 0.54 24.91
CA GLN A 217 5.39 0.17 24.78
C GLN A 217 4.77 -0.31 26.10
N LYS A 218 5.55 -1.05 26.92
CA LYS A 218 5.09 -1.47 28.26
C LYS A 218 4.85 -0.27 29.17
N ASN A 219 5.72 0.73 29.12
CA ASN A 219 5.62 1.94 29.95
C ASN A 219 4.51 2.92 29.50
N GLN A 220 3.97 2.76 28.28
CA GLN A 220 2.85 3.59 27.77
C GLN A 220 1.47 3.00 28.09
N GLN A 221 1.40 1.76 28.60
CA GLN A 221 0.17 1.07 28.98
C GLN A 221 -0.08 1.06 30.50
N THR A 222 0.84 1.63 31.27
CA THR A 222 0.76 1.92 32.72
C THR A 222 0.42 3.37 32.95
#